data_AF-A0A4Q5QPZ4-F1
#
_entry.id   AF-A0A4Q5QPZ4-F1
#
_cell.length_a   1.000
_cell.length_b   1.000
_cell.length_c   1.000
_cell.angle_alpha   90.00
_cell.angle_beta   90.00
_cell.angle_gamma   90.00
#
_symmetry.space_group_name_H-M   'P 1'
#
loop_
_entity.id
_entity.type
_entity.pdbx_description
1 polymer ?
#
loop_
_entity_poly.entity_id
_entity_poly.type
_entity_poly.pdbx_seq_one_letter_code
_entity_poly.pdbx_strand_id
1 'polypeptide(L)'
;VAGRHGLTRIKEAVAAGHLNQADLDARVKKLLRAKYWAGLNHYKPVNVATVRDSLNQPEGRVLAQSIFEHAVTVVKNEDKLLPFQRLDTLRIAAITIGTQPEGPYATIFNKYQPGTVYAVPDRYAPDSTFSRIQARLGDANVVVVSLHQMNNTPSHNYGLGDGALKFLKNLEADPKRKTVVVAMGNAYGLKFLESARTLVCGYEDHYAAQLVVPQVLFGALPARGKLPVTVSETMKVGTGLATPDLHRLRYAAPEREGLDSKILTQIDHIALESIVTAATPGCQVLIAKNGTVVFDQSYGYGTYDQSQPVTNSTLYDLASVTKVAGTLQAIMYLKDQGKLNLEEKVSAYLPEMQRTNKRDMTVRDVLLHQAGLKPGIP
;
A
#
# COMPACT_ATOMS: atom_id res chain seq x y z
N VAL A 1 9.35 -36.55 30.56
CA VAL A 1 8.85 -37.46 31.62
C VAL A 1 7.50 -38.09 31.24
N ALA A 2 6.51 -37.34 30.74
CA ALA A 2 5.19 -37.87 30.33
C ALA A 2 5.22 -39.01 29.27
N GLY A 3 6.13 -38.96 28.28
CA GLY A 3 6.21 -39.99 27.23
C GLY A 3 6.74 -41.37 27.67
N ARG A 4 7.61 -41.43 28.69
CA ARG A 4 8.16 -42.72 29.18
C ARG A 4 7.12 -43.51 29.98
N HIS A 5 6.34 -42.84 30.82
CA HIS A 5 5.22 -43.48 31.54
C HIS A 5 4.13 -43.98 30.59
N GLY A 6 3.86 -43.27 29.50
CA GLY A 6 2.91 -43.72 28.46
C GLY A 6 3.36 -45.01 27.77
N LEU A 7 4.63 -45.10 27.39
CA LEU A 7 5.17 -46.30 26.73
C LEU A 7 5.15 -47.53 27.66
N THR A 8 5.50 -47.35 28.93
CA THR A 8 5.45 -48.43 29.93
C THR A 8 4.02 -48.94 30.12
N ARG A 9 3.04 -48.04 30.28
CA ARG A 9 1.62 -48.43 30.42
C ARG A 9 1.06 -49.15 29.19
N ILE A 10 1.46 -48.74 27.99
CA ILE A 10 1.07 -49.44 26.75
C ILE A 10 1.63 -50.86 26.73
N LYS A 11 2.89 -51.05 27.13
CA LYS A 11 3.52 -52.38 27.22
C LYS A 11 2.84 -53.27 28.27
N GLU A 12 2.54 -52.71 29.45
CA GLU A 12 1.80 -53.42 30.52
C GLU A 12 0.39 -53.81 30.08
N ALA A 13 -0.34 -52.92 29.39
CA ALA A 13 -1.68 -53.20 28.90
C ALA A 13 -1.71 -54.26 27.78
N VAL A 14 -0.67 -54.32 26.93
CA VAL A 14 -0.52 -55.41 25.95
C VAL A 14 -0.19 -56.73 26.66
N ALA A 15 0.73 -56.71 27.64
CA ALA A 15 1.09 -57.91 28.42
C ALA A 15 -0.09 -58.47 29.24
N ALA A 16 -0.96 -57.58 29.74
CA ALA A 16 -2.19 -57.95 30.44
C ALA A 16 -3.35 -58.34 29.50
N GLY A 17 -3.16 -58.32 28.17
CA GLY A 17 -4.21 -58.65 27.19
C GLY A 17 -5.31 -57.59 27.03
N HIS A 18 -5.19 -56.44 27.69
CA HIS A 18 -6.13 -55.32 27.56
C HIS A 18 -5.97 -54.57 26.22
N LEU A 19 -4.84 -54.74 25.54
CA LEU A 19 -4.57 -54.22 24.20
C LEU A 19 -4.06 -55.34 23.29
N ASN A 20 -4.60 -55.41 22.08
CA ASN A 20 -4.18 -56.35 21.06
C ASN A 20 -2.89 -55.87 20.35
N GLN A 21 -1.89 -56.76 20.23
CA GLN A 21 -0.63 -56.49 19.55
C GLN A 21 -0.83 -56.17 18.06
N ALA A 22 -1.74 -56.86 17.36
CA ALA A 22 -1.99 -56.61 15.94
C ALA A 22 -2.54 -55.19 15.69
N ASP A 23 -3.38 -54.70 16.59
CA ASP A 23 -3.92 -53.33 16.53
C ASP A 23 -2.83 -52.29 16.82
N LEU A 24 -1.92 -52.58 17.75
CA LEU A 24 -0.75 -51.74 18.01
C LEU A 24 0.17 -51.67 16.79
N ASP A 25 0.49 -52.82 16.19
CA ASP A 25 1.34 -52.92 15.01
C ASP A 25 0.74 -52.17 13.83
N ALA A 26 -0.57 -52.27 13.61
CA ALA A 26 -1.28 -51.51 12.58
C ALA A 26 -1.13 -49.98 12.78
N ARG A 27 -1.26 -49.50 14.02
CA ARG A 27 -1.09 -48.08 14.36
C ARG A 27 0.34 -47.60 14.20
N VAL A 28 1.32 -48.40 14.64
CA VAL A 28 2.75 -48.12 14.45
C VAL A 28 3.08 -48.09 12.97
N LYS A 29 2.62 -49.08 12.19
CA LYS A 29 2.83 -49.15 10.74
C LYS A 29 2.22 -47.96 10.01
N LYS A 30 1.06 -47.44 10.46
CA LYS A 30 0.48 -46.19 9.92
C LYS A 30 1.42 -45.00 10.10
N LEU A 31 2.00 -44.83 11.29
CA LEU A 31 2.97 -43.75 11.56
C LEU A 31 4.26 -43.93 10.76
N LEU A 32 4.79 -45.16 10.69
CA LEU A 32 6.00 -45.46 9.92
C LEU A 32 5.79 -45.23 8.42
N ARG A 33 4.62 -45.61 7.88
CA ARG A 33 4.23 -45.30 6.50
C ARG A 33 4.18 -43.79 6.25
N ALA A 34 3.60 -43.01 7.16
CA ALA A 34 3.59 -41.55 7.04
C ALA A 34 5.00 -40.95 7.04
N LYS A 35 5.90 -41.44 7.91
CA LYS A 35 7.31 -41.02 7.93
C LYS A 35 8.04 -41.38 6.63
N TYR A 36 7.79 -42.58 6.10
CA TYR A 36 8.34 -43.04 4.84
C TYR A 36 7.83 -42.20 3.66
N TRP A 37 6.52 -41.92 3.59
CA TRP A 37 5.94 -41.05 2.57
C TRP A 37 6.47 -39.62 2.64
N ALA A 38 6.74 -39.11 3.83
CA ALA A 38 7.39 -37.82 4.04
C ALA A 38 8.90 -37.82 3.71
N GLY A 39 9.46 -38.95 3.27
CA GLY A 39 10.87 -39.08 2.91
C GLY A 39 11.83 -39.06 4.11
N LEU A 40 11.32 -39.17 5.35
CA LEU A 40 12.13 -39.11 6.57
C LEU A 40 13.02 -40.34 6.77
N ASN A 41 12.82 -41.38 5.97
CA ASN A 41 13.74 -42.50 5.82
C ASN A 41 15.05 -42.11 5.08
N HIS A 42 15.11 -40.92 4.49
CA HIS A 42 16.33 -40.31 3.93
C HIS A 42 16.58 -38.96 4.60
N TYR A 43 17.09 -38.99 5.83
CA TYR A 43 17.33 -37.77 6.60
C TYR A 43 18.24 -36.80 5.85
N LYS A 44 17.76 -35.57 5.66
CA LYS A 44 18.55 -34.44 5.18
C LYS A 44 18.51 -33.34 6.25
N PRO A 45 19.66 -32.95 6.83
CA PRO A 45 19.69 -31.88 7.81
C PRO A 45 19.28 -30.56 7.15
N VAL A 46 18.46 -29.77 7.85
CA VAL A 46 18.03 -28.45 7.39
C VAL A 46 19.13 -27.44 7.69
N ASN A 47 19.48 -26.60 6.72
CA ASN A 47 20.42 -25.50 6.94
C ASN A 47 19.75 -24.37 7.72
N VAL A 48 19.84 -24.42 9.04
CA VAL A 48 19.26 -23.43 9.95
C VAL A 48 19.76 -22.00 9.69
N ALA A 49 20.94 -21.82 9.08
CA ALA A 49 21.49 -20.49 8.81
C ALA A 49 20.68 -19.74 7.74
N THR A 50 20.10 -20.43 6.75
CA THR A 50 19.40 -19.81 5.61
C THR A 50 17.88 -20.05 5.60
N VAL A 51 17.37 -20.79 6.59
CA VAL A 51 15.92 -21.09 6.71
C VAL A 51 15.10 -19.82 6.78
N ARG A 52 15.55 -18.80 7.52
CA ARG A 52 14.81 -17.56 7.68
C ARG A 52 14.58 -16.87 6.33
N ASP A 53 15.61 -16.76 5.53
CA ASP A 53 15.53 -16.12 4.21
C ASP A 53 14.67 -16.95 3.25
N SER A 54 14.86 -18.28 3.28
CA SER A 54 14.07 -19.23 2.49
C SER A 54 12.56 -19.17 2.78
N LEU A 55 12.18 -18.86 4.02
CA LEU A 55 10.77 -18.73 4.43
C LEU A 55 10.17 -17.35 4.16
N ASN A 56 10.98 -16.31 3.97
CA ASN A 56 10.55 -14.92 3.86
C ASN A 56 10.89 -14.30 2.50
N GLN A 57 10.85 -15.12 1.45
CA GLN A 57 11.16 -14.69 0.09
C GLN A 57 10.17 -13.62 -0.40
N PRO A 58 10.63 -12.61 -1.16
CA PRO A 58 9.76 -11.54 -1.67
C PRO A 58 8.58 -12.04 -2.51
N GLU A 59 8.76 -13.13 -3.26
CA GLU A 59 7.71 -13.74 -4.08
C GLU A 59 6.51 -14.19 -3.25
N GLY A 60 6.75 -14.64 -2.01
CA GLY A 60 5.68 -14.99 -1.08
C GLY A 60 4.82 -13.78 -0.69
N ARG A 61 5.44 -12.59 -0.56
CA ARG A 61 4.73 -11.35 -0.28
C ARG A 61 3.90 -10.90 -1.48
N VAL A 62 4.45 -11.03 -2.69
CA VAL A 62 3.74 -10.76 -3.95
C VAL A 62 2.53 -11.68 -4.09
N LEU A 63 2.69 -12.98 -3.81
CA LEU A 63 1.59 -13.93 -3.82
C LEU A 63 0.51 -13.57 -2.80
N ALA A 64 0.89 -13.24 -1.57
CA ALA A 64 -0.05 -12.83 -0.53
C ALA A 64 -0.86 -11.58 -0.96
N GLN A 65 -0.20 -10.55 -1.52
CA GLN A 65 -0.88 -9.38 -2.07
C GLN A 65 -1.85 -9.77 -3.18
N SER A 66 -1.42 -10.61 -4.12
CA SER A 66 -2.27 -11.09 -5.22
C SER A 66 -3.50 -11.86 -4.73
N ILE A 67 -3.41 -12.62 -3.64
CA ILE A 67 -4.55 -13.30 -3.03
C ILE A 67 -5.56 -12.26 -2.51
N PHE A 68 -5.10 -11.25 -1.77
CA PHE A 68 -6.01 -10.22 -1.25
C PHE A 68 -6.60 -9.34 -2.35
N GLU A 69 -5.87 -9.05 -3.43
CA GLU A 69 -6.40 -8.36 -4.62
C GLU A 69 -7.65 -9.05 -5.19
N HIS A 70 -7.69 -10.39 -5.13
CA HIS A 70 -8.83 -11.17 -5.60
C HIS A 70 -9.87 -11.46 -4.50
N ALA A 71 -9.48 -11.40 -3.23
CA ALA A 71 -10.35 -11.70 -2.10
C ALA A 71 -11.19 -10.50 -1.66
N VAL A 72 -10.62 -9.29 -1.60
CA VAL A 72 -11.31 -8.10 -1.08
C VAL A 72 -12.65 -7.91 -1.75
N THR A 73 -13.69 -7.82 -0.92
CA THR A 73 -15.09 -7.87 -1.36
C THR A 73 -15.81 -6.58 -0.97
N VAL A 74 -16.29 -5.82 -1.95
CA VAL A 74 -17.25 -4.74 -1.71
C VAL A 74 -18.63 -5.37 -1.55
N VAL A 75 -19.12 -5.45 -0.32
CA VAL A 75 -20.38 -6.16 0.00
C VAL A 75 -21.59 -5.27 -0.30
N LYS A 76 -21.51 -3.98 0.06
CA LYS A 76 -22.54 -2.96 -0.20
C LYS A 76 -21.90 -1.67 -0.70
N ASN A 77 -22.57 -0.97 -1.60
CA ASN A 77 -22.14 0.32 -2.15
C ASN A 77 -23.37 1.14 -2.60
N GLU A 78 -24.36 1.28 -1.71
CA GLU A 78 -25.66 1.86 -2.03
C GLU A 78 -25.57 3.34 -2.42
N ASP A 79 -24.60 4.06 -1.84
CA ASP A 79 -24.34 5.47 -2.15
C ASP A 79 -23.46 5.65 -3.40
N LYS A 80 -23.05 4.56 -4.07
CA LYS A 80 -22.18 4.54 -5.26
C LYS A 80 -20.88 5.33 -5.07
N LEU A 81 -20.30 5.23 -3.87
CA LEU A 81 -19.07 5.94 -3.50
C LEU A 81 -17.82 5.23 -4.01
N LEU A 82 -17.84 3.90 -4.03
CA LEU A 82 -16.66 3.11 -4.39
C LEU A 82 -16.66 2.74 -5.89
N PRO A 83 -15.50 2.82 -6.57
CA PRO A 83 -14.26 3.40 -6.08
C PRO A 83 -14.38 4.94 -6.00
N PHE A 84 -13.68 5.56 -5.05
CA PHE A 84 -13.73 7.01 -4.85
C PHE A 84 -13.29 7.76 -6.10
N GLN A 85 -14.16 8.67 -6.56
CA GLN A 85 -13.96 9.54 -7.70
C GLN A 85 -14.14 11.00 -7.28
N ARG A 86 -13.65 11.94 -8.11
CA ARG A 86 -13.69 13.39 -7.82
C ARG A 86 -13.10 13.77 -6.46
N LEU A 87 -11.84 13.34 -6.24
CA LEU A 87 -11.10 13.61 -5.00
C LEU A 87 -10.89 15.11 -4.73
N ASP A 88 -11.04 15.95 -5.76
CA ASP A 88 -11.10 17.41 -5.68
C ASP A 88 -12.34 17.92 -4.92
N THR A 89 -13.41 17.13 -4.85
CA THR A 89 -14.67 17.48 -4.17
C THR A 89 -14.93 16.66 -2.91
N LEU A 90 -14.31 15.48 -2.79
CA LEU A 90 -14.43 14.63 -1.63
C LEU A 90 -13.49 15.12 -0.52
N ARG A 91 -14.05 15.31 0.67
CA ARG A 91 -13.30 15.57 1.89
C ARG A 91 -13.43 14.33 2.77
N ILE A 92 -12.46 13.45 2.64
CA ILE A 92 -12.50 12.12 3.25
C ILE A 92 -11.72 12.15 4.57
N ALA A 93 -12.38 11.79 5.67
CA ALA A 93 -11.73 11.50 6.93
C ALA A 93 -11.61 9.98 7.10
N ALA A 94 -10.43 9.49 7.48
CA ALA A 94 -10.21 8.08 7.78
C ALA A 94 -10.12 7.86 9.30
N ILE A 95 -10.76 6.81 9.78
CA ILE A 95 -10.73 6.35 11.16
C ILE A 95 -10.31 4.88 11.17
N THR A 96 -9.28 4.56 11.92
CA THR A 96 -8.85 3.18 12.19
C THR A 96 -9.19 2.81 13.63
N ILE A 97 -9.84 1.66 13.84
CA ILE A 97 -10.21 1.15 15.18
C ILE A 97 -9.52 -0.19 15.38
N GLY A 98 -8.77 -0.35 16.47
CA GLY A 98 -8.01 -1.56 16.77
C GLY A 98 -6.58 -1.59 16.24
N THR A 99 -6.07 -0.47 15.74
CA THR A 99 -4.69 -0.32 15.28
C THR A 99 -4.14 1.06 15.59
N GLN A 100 -2.83 1.20 15.49
CA GLN A 100 -2.11 2.45 15.73
C GLN A 100 -2.33 3.44 14.56
N PRO A 101 -2.11 4.76 14.78
CA PRO A 101 -2.25 5.78 13.72
C PRO A 101 -1.29 5.57 12.56
N GLU A 102 -0.13 4.99 12.84
CA GLU A 102 0.86 4.63 11.84
C GLU A 102 0.77 3.14 11.56
N GLY A 103 0.59 2.78 10.29
CA GLY A 103 0.43 1.40 9.86
C GLY A 103 0.20 1.29 8.36
N PRO A 104 0.37 0.09 7.77
CA PRO A 104 0.35 -0.07 6.31
C PRO A 104 -0.96 0.39 5.67
N TYR A 105 -2.10 0.19 6.35
CA TYR A 105 -3.38 0.70 5.88
C TYR A 105 -3.39 2.23 5.78
N ALA A 106 -3.03 2.93 6.86
CA ALA A 106 -3.00 4.39 6.90
C ALA A 106 -1.97 4.96 5.92
N THR A 107 -0.81 4.33 5.79
CA THR A 107 0.25 4.72 4.85
C THR A 107 -0.26 4.68 3.40
N ILE A 108 -0.86 3.57 2.96
CA ILE A 108 -1.37 3.47 1.59
C ILE A 108 -2.61 4.34 1.38
N PHE A 109 -3.48 4.46 2.38
CA PHE A 109 -4.62 5.38 2.31
C PHE A 109 -4.17 6.83 2.05
N ASN A 110 -3.14 7.28 2.77
CA ASN A 110 -2.57 8.62 2.62
C ASN A 110 -1.84 8.84 1.29
N LYS A 111 -1.46 7.79 0.57
CA LYS A 111 -0.95 7.93 -0.81
C LYS A 111 -2.01 8.44 -1.78
N TYR A 112 -3.29 8.15 -1.53
CA TYR A 112 -4.40 8.59 -2.38
C TYR A 112 -5.14 9.81 -1.84
N GLN A 113 -5.25 9.93 -0.52
CA GLN A 113 -5.88 11.07 0.15
C GLN A 113 -4.99 11.52 1.31
N PRO A 114 -4.05 12.45 1.07
CA PRO A 114 -3.26 13.04 2.14
C PRO A 114 -4.16 13.72 3.18
N GLY A 115 -3.97 13.38 4.45
CA GLY A 115 -4.75 13.96 5.54
C GLY A 115 -4.57 13.22 6.86
N THR A 116 -5.29 13.69 7.88
CA THR A 116 -5.27 13.06 9.21
C THR A 116 -6.06 11.75 9.18
N VAL A 117 -5.39 10.66 9.54
CA VAL A 117 -6.03 9.37 9.88
C VAL A 117 -6.19 9.33 11.40
N TYR A 118 -7.44 9.34 11.88
CA TYR A 118 -7.73 9.22 13.31
C TYR A 118 -7.62 7.76 13.74
N ALA A 119 -6.91 7.47 14.82
CA ALA A 119 -6.80 6.11 15.34
C ALA A 119 -7.45 5.96 16.70
N VAL A 120 -8.11 4.82 16.89
CA VAL A 120 -8.61 4.32 18.16
C VAL A 120 -7.92 2.97 18.40
N PRO A 121 -6.73 2.93 19.03
CA PRO A 121 -6.00 1.68 19.19
C PRO A 121 -6.75 0.60 19.98
N ASP A 122 -7.55 1.01 20.97
CA ASP A 122 -8.36 0.09 21.76
C ASP A 122 -9.75 -0.11 21.12
N ARG A 123 -10.02 -1.34 20.69
CA ARG A 123 -11.32 -1.73 20.09
C ARG A 123 -12.50 -1.60 21.04
N TYR A 124 -12.24 -1.56 22.34
CA TYR A 124 -13.23 -1.42 23.40
C TYR A 124 -13.17 -0.05 24.08
N ALA A 125 -12.60 0.95 23.39
CA ALA A 125 -12.52 2.31 23.89
C ALA A 125 -13.91 2.84 24.31
N PRO A 126 -13.97 3.69 25.35
CA PRO A 126 -15.22 4.27 25.82
C PRO A 126 -15.81 5.27 24.81
N ASP A 127 -17.12 5.51 24.90
CA ASP A 127 -17.86 6.47 24.07
C ASP A 127 -17.20 7.86 24.00
N SER A 128 -16.57 8.31 25.08
CA SER A 128 -15.86 9.61 25.14
C SER A 128 -14.72 9.71 24.13
N THR A 129 -14.07 8.60 23.77
CA THR A 129 -13.05 8.56 22.72
C THR A 129 -13.66 8.80 21.35
N PHE A 130 -14.78 8.15 21.05
CA PHE A 130 -15.49 8.32 19.79
C PHE A 130 -16.08 9.72 19.64
N SER A 131 -16.67 10.29 20.70
CA SER A 131 -17.17 11.67 20.70
C SER A 131 -16.08 12.70 20.40
N ARG A 132 -14.86 12.51 20.94
CA ARG A 132 -13.70 13.38 20.64
C ARG A 132 -13.29 13.32 19.18
N ILE A 133 -13.33 12.13 18.56
CA ILE A 133 -13.04 11.98 17.14
C ILE A 133 -14.13 12.63 16.31
N GLN A 134 -15.40 12.38 16.64
CA GLN A 134 -16.55 12.96 15.93
C GLN A 134 -16.49 14.49 15.88
N ALA A 135 -16.10 15.14 16.97
CA ALA A 135 -15.93 16.60 17.04
C ALA A 135 -14.79 17.13 16.14
N ARG A 136 -13.82 16.27 15.77
CA ARG A 136 -12.66 16.62 14.94
C ARG A 136 -12.85 16.32 13.45
N LEU A 137 -13.94 15.68 13.05
CA LEU A 137 -14.21 15.32 11.65
C LEU A 137 -14.42 16.53 10.73
N GLY A 138 -14.59 17.74 11.29
CA GLY A 138 -14.65 18.98 10.52
C GLY A 138 -15.74 18.94 9.44
N ASP A 139 -15.38 19.40 8.24
CA ASP A 139 -16.23 19.47 7.06
C ASP A 139 -16.16 18.22 6.17
N ALA A 140 -15.57 17.13 6.66
CA ALA A 140 -15.51 15.86 5.94
C ALA A 140 -16.92 15.40 5.57
N ASN A 141 -17.13 15.15 4.27
CA ASN A 141 -18.40 14.67 3.72
C ASN A 141 -18.42 13.15 3.51
N VAL A 142 -17.26 12.50 3.62
CA VAL A 142 -17.12 11.04 3.63
C VAL A 142 -16.25 10.64 4.82
N VAL A 143 -16.69 9.64 5.58
CA VAL A 143 -15.94 9.07 6.70
C VAL A 143 -15.71 7.59 6.42
N VAL A 144 -14.43 7.19 6.31
CA VAL A 144 -14.03 5.79 6.16
C VAL A 144 -13.65 5.25 7.53
N VAL A 145 -14.41 4.27 8.03
CA VAL A 145 -14.13 3.62 9.31
C VAL A 145 -13.66 2.20 9.06
N SER A 146 -12.42 1.91 9.46
CA SER A 146 -11.79 0.60 9.32
C SER A 146 -11.65 -0.10 10.67
N LEU A 147 -12.11 -1.34 10.74
CA LEU A 147 -12.19 -2.16 11.94
C LEU A 147 -11.12 -3.24 11.87
N HIS A 148 -10.07 -3.10 12.66
CA HIS A 148 -8.87 -3.92 12.68
C HIS A 148 -8.86 -4.93 13.83
N GLN A 149 -7.93 -5.88 13.78
CA GLN A 149 -7.66 -6.89 14.80
C GLN A 149 -8.89 -7.71 15.25
N MET A 150 -9.92 -7.85 14.40
CA MET A 150 -11.13 -8.59 14.75
C MET A 150 -10.81 -10.04 15.17
N ASN A 151 -11.58 -10.56 16.11
CA ASN A 151 -11.38 -11.93 16.60
C ASN A 151 -11.80 -12.94 15.52
N ASN A 152 -11.07 -14.04 15.41
CA ASN A 152 -11.47 -15.16 14.55
C ASN A 152 -12.64 -15.97 15.13
N THR A 153 -12.97 -15.77 16.40
CA THR A 153 -14.07 -16.45 17.10
C THR A 153 -15.25 -15.51 17.31
N PRO A 154 -16.48 -16.03 17.52
CA PRO A 154 -17.66 -15.20 17.78
C PRO A 154 -17.62 -14.40 19.09
N SER A 155 -16.61 -14.62 19.94
CA SER A 155 -16.48 -13.93 21.23
C SER A 155 -16.47 -12.40 21.05
N HIS A 156 -17.18 -11.70 21.93
CA HIS A 156 -17.32 -10.24 21.90
C HIS A 156 -17.70 -9.70 20.52
N ASN A 157 -18.65 -10.35 19.84
CA ASN A 157 -19.09 -9.96 18.48
C ASN A 157 -17.94 -9.92 17.46
N TYR A 158 -17.06 -10.92 17.49
CA TYR A 158 -15.81 -10.94 16.71
C TYR A 158 -14.85 -9.79 17.08
N GLY A 159 -14.90 -9.34 18.34
CA GLY A 159 -14.10 -8.25 18.87
C GLY A 159 -14.49 -6.87 18.32
N LEU A 160 -15.77 -6.71 17.93
CA LEU A 160 -16.40 -5.43 17.63
C LEU A 160 -16.94 -4.85 18.93
N GLY A 161 -16.29 -3.83 19.48
CA GLY A 161 -16.69 -3.19 20.73
C GLY A 161 -18.00 -2.42 20.59
N ASP A 162 -18.82 -2.42 21.66
CA ASP A 162 -20.13 -1.76 21.66
C ASP A 162 -20.04 -0.26 21.39
N GLY A 163 -19.01 0.42 21.91
CA GLY A 163 -18.74 1.83 21.63
C GLY A 163 -18.46 2.09 20.14
N ALA A 164 -17.70 1.20 19.49
CA ALA A 164 -17.43 1.29 18.05
C ALA A 164 -18.69 1.06 17.21
N LEU A 165 -19.50 0.05 17.57
CA LEU A 165 -20.78 -0.22 16.88
C LEU A 165 -21.78 0.93 17.05
N LYS A 166 -21.87 1.52 18.26
CA LYS A 166 -22.70 2.69 18.52
C LYS A 166 -22.21 3.91 17.74
N PHE A 167 -20.90 4.13 17.71
CA PHE A 167 -20.28 5.21 16.93
C PHE A 167 -20.58 5.08 15.43
N LEU A 168 -20.46 3.88 14.86
CA LEU A 168 -20.81 3.62 13.46
C LEU A 168 -22.27 3.94 13.17
N LYS A 169 -23.20 3.50 14.01
CA LYS A 169 -24.63 3.83 13.86
C LYS A 169 -24.88 5.33 13.90
N ASN A 170 -24.21 6.07 14.78
CA ASN A 170 -24.33 7.53 14.86
C ASN A 170 -23.79 8.22 13.60
N LEU A 171 -22.67 7.74 13.04
CA LEU A 171 -22.12 8.25 11.79
C LEU A 171 -23.02 7.93 10.59
N GLU A 172 -23.57 6.72 10.52
CA GLU A 172 -24.50 6.30 9.47
C GLU A 172 -25.82 7.07 9.48
N ALA A 173 -26.25 7.53 10.67
CA ALA A 173 -27.45 8.35 10.84
C ALA A 173 -27.24 9.84 10.50
N ASP A 174 -25.99 10.29 10.32
CA ASP A 174 -25.70 11.70 10.01
C ASP A 174 -25.99 12.01 8.53
N PRO A 175 -27.01 12.82 8.20
CA PRO A 175 -27.36 13.11 6.82
C PRO A 175 -26.31 13.96 6.09
N LYS A 176 -25.39 14.61 6.80
CA LYS A 176 -24.36 15.48 6.20
C LYS A 176 -23.18 14.69 5.66
N ARG A 177 -23.04 13.42 6.03
CA ARG A 177 -21.86 12.62 5.74
C ARG A 177 -22.25 11.26 5.19
N LYS A 178 -21.37 10.68 4.40
CA LYS A 178 -21.47 9.30 3.98
C LYS A 178 -20.44 8.45 4.70
N THR A 179 -20.86 7.29 5.18
CA THR A 179 -20.01 6.38 5.96
C THR A 179 -19.65 5.17 5.12
N VAL A 180 -18.36 4.89 5.03
CA VAL A 180 -17.81 3.66 4.43
C VAL A 180 -17.23 2.82 5.55
N VAL A 181 -17.76 1.61 5.73
CA VAL A 181 -17.30 0.68 6.76
C VAL A 181 -16.42 -0.39 6.13
N VAL A 182 -15.23 -0.58 6.68
CA VAL A 182 -14.25 -1.57 6.24
C VAL A 182 -13.99 -2.54 7.38
N ALA A 183 -14.32 -3.82 7.19
CA ALA A 183 -14.03 -4.87 8.17
C ALA A 183 -12.74 -5.60 7.80
N MET A 184 -11.69 -5.41 8.61
CA MET A 184 -10.40 -6.12 8.52
C MET A 184 -10.39 -7.30 9.50
N GLY A 185 -11.29 -8.26 9.28
CA GLY A 185 -11.12 -9.61 9.84
C GLY A 185 -12.21 -10.57 9.40
N ASN A 186 -12.70 -11.39 10.34
CA ASN A 186 -13.60 -12.48 10.04
C ASN A 186 -14.93 -12.00 9.39
N ALA A 187 -15.25 -12.53 8.21
CA ALA A 187 -16.45 -12.18 7.44
C ALA A 187 -17.77 -12.39 8.18
N TYR A 188 -17.84 -13.33 9.14
CA TYR A 188 -19.04 -13.52 9.96
C TYR A 188 -19.34 -12.32 10.88
N GLY A 189 -18.34 -11.48 11.18
CA GLY A 189 -18.53 -10.25 11.95
C GLY A 189 -19.38 -9.20 11.22
N LEU A 190 -19.48 -9.28 9.89
CA LEU A 190 -20.26 -8.35 9.06
C LEU A 190 -21.75 -8.34 9.43
N LYS A 191 -22.29 -9.38 10.08
CA LYS A 191 -23.68 -9.40 10.56
C LYS A 191 -24.01 -8.26 11.53
N PHE A 192 -23.00 -7.73 12.22
CA PHE A 192 -23.15 -6.59 13.13
C PHE A 192 -23.03 -5.23 12.44
N LEU A 193 -22.71 -5.22 11.14
CA LEU A 193 -22.47 -4.04 10.30
C LEU A 193 -23.50 -3.94 9.17
N GLU A 194 -24.64 -4.64 9.29
CA GLU A 194 -25.63 -4.74 8.22
C GLU A 194 -26.30 -3.40 7.87
N SER A 195 -26.33 -2.44 8.81
CA SER A 195 -26.84 -1.09 8.57
C SER A 195 -25.96 -0.24 7.64
N ALA A 196 -24.69 -0.63 7.44
CA ALA A 196 -23.76 0.11 6.61
C ALA A 196 -24.21 0.13 5.14
N ARG A 197 -24.45 1.33 4.60
CA ARG A 197 -24.82 1.55 3.19
C ARG A 197 -23.65 1.25 2.23
N THR A 198 -22.43 1.48 2.70
CA THR A 198 -21.20 1.12 1.98
C THR A 198 -20.34 0.26 2.90
N LEU A 199 -20.15 -1.01 2.54
CA LEU A 199 -19.51 -2.03 3.38
C LEU A 199 -18.48 -2.81 2.57
N VAL A 200 -17.25 -2.89 3.06
CA VAL A 200 -16.15 -3.64 2.45
C VAL A 200 -15.63 -4.68 3.43
N CYS A 201 -15.46 -5.91 2.96
CA CYS A 201 -14.78 -6.97 3.68
C CYS A 201 -13.34 -7.07 3.17
N GLY A 202 -12.40 -6.61 4.01
CA GLY A 202 -10.96 -6.74 3.78
C GLY A 202 -10.39 -8.10 4.16
N TYR A 203 -11.19 -8.93 4.86
CA TYR A 203 -10.76 -10.17 5.50
C TYR A 203 -9.66 -9.90 6.53
N GLU A 204 -8.75 -10.84 6.75
CA GLU A 204 -7.72 -10.77 7.80
C GLU A 204 -7.00 -9.42 7.88
N ASP A 205 -6.54 -9.08 9.09
CA ASP A 205 -5.73 -7.89 9.31
C ASP A 205 -4.25 -8.08 8.86
N HIS A 206 -4.05 -8.95 7.88
CA HIS A 206 -2.77 -9.29 7.30
C HIS A 206 -2.16 -8.07 6.59
N TYR A 207 -0.83 -7.93 6.61
CA TYR A 207 -0.12 -6.80 6.00
C TYR A 207 -0.55 -6.56 4.54
N ALA A 208 -0.64 -7.63 3.75
CA ALA A 208 -1.08 -7.54 2.35
C ALA A 208 -2.54 -7.05 2.19
N ALA A 209 -3.46 -7.45 3.08
CA ALA A 209 -4.83 -6.96 3.05
C ALA A 209 -4.88 -5.44 3.31
N GLN A 210 -4.10 -4.99 4.29
CA GLN A 210 -3.96 -3.57 4.62
C GLN A 210 -3.36 -2.75 3.48
N LEU A 211 -2.49 -3.33 2.65
CA LEU A 211 -2.02 -2.68 1.42
C LEU A 211 -3.09 -2.65 0.32
N VAL A 212 -3.87 -3.72 0.15
CA VAL A 212 -4.84 -3.85 -0.96
C VAL A 212 -6.10 -3.03 -0.74
N VAL A 213 -6.66 -3.05 0.47
CA VAL A 213 -8.00 -2.47 0.70
C VAL A 213 -8.06 -0.97 0.34
N PRO A 214 -7.14 -0.09 0.78
CA PRO A 214 -7.17 1.30 0.35
C PRO A 214 -7.06 1.45 -1.17
N GLN A 215 -6.24 0.65 -1.84
CA GLN A 215 -6.12 0.69 -3.31
C GLN A 215 -7.43 0.30 -4.01
N VAL A 216 -8.20 -0.62 -3.41
CA VAL A 216 -9.56 -0.95 -3.88
C VAL A 216 -10.53 0.21 -3.64
N LEU A 217 -10.49 0.85 -2.46
CA LEU A 217 -11.35 1.99 -2.14
C LEU A 217 -11.16 3.14 -3.14
N PHE A 218 -9.93 3.41 -3.55
CA PHE A 218 -9.60 4.48 -4.49
C PHE A 218 -9.62 4.05 -5.96
N GLY A 219 -9.83 2.76 -6.26
CA GLY A 219 -9.93 2.25 -7.62
C GLY A 219 -8.60 2.11 -8.36
N ALA A 220 -7.47 2.07 -7.64
CA ALA A 220 -6.20 1.61 -8.22
C ALA A 220 -6.22 0.10 -8.46
N LEU A 221 -7.01 -0.63 -7.67
CA LEU A 221 -7.34 -2.03 -7.87
C LEU A 221 -8.85 -2.20 -8.00
N PRO A 222 -9.34 -3.05 -8.93
CA PRO A 222 -10.75 -3.40 -8.99
C PRO A 222 -11.13 -4.36 -7.86
N ALA A 223 -12.31 -4.19 -7.27
CA ALA A 223 -12.90 -5.19 -6.39
C ALA A 223 -13.52 -6.30 -7.23
N ARG A 224 -13.16 -7.55 -6.93
CA ARG A 224 -13.69 -8.75 -7.61
C ARG A 224 -14.16 -9.84 -6.65
N GLY A 225 -13.84 -9.69 -5.37
CA GLY A 225 -14.14 -10.68 -4.34
C GLY A 225 -15.64 -10.91 -4.18
N LYS A 226 -15.96 -12.12 -3.71
CA LYS A 226 -17.30 -12.56 -3.33
C LYS A 226 -17.23 -13.21 -1.96
N LEU A 227 -18.25 -12.99 -1.13
CA LEU A 227 -18.33 -13.64 0.18
C LEU A 227 -18.32 -15.16 0.02
N PRO A 228 -17.40 -15.89 0.68
CA PRO A 228 -17.35 -17.35 0.62
C PRO A 228 -18.37 -18.01 1.57
N VAL A 229 -19.10 -17.21 2.35
CA VAL A 229 -20.03 -17.66 3.39
C VAL A 229 -21.28 -16.80 3.38
N THR A 230 -22.40 -17.37 3.83
CA THR A 230 -23.61 -16.61 4.17
C THR A 230 -23.44 -16.01 5.56
N VAL A 231 -23.53 -14.69 5.65
CA VAL A 231 -23.39 -13.90 6.88
C VAL A 231 -24.75 -13.55 7.48
N SER A 232 -25.70 -13.14 6.62
CA SER A 232 -27.07 -12.77 6.99
C SER A 232 -28.03 -13.07 5.83
N GLU A 233 -29.32 -12.77 6.00
CA GLU A 233 -30.31 -12.91 4.92
C GLU A 233 -30.01 -12.01 3.72
N THR A 234 -29.42 -10.83 3.95
CA THR A 234 -29.08 -9.87 2.89
C THR A 234 -27.65 -10.04 2.35
N MET A 235 -26.78 -10.76 3.09
CA MET A 235 -25.38 -11.00 2.73
C MET A 235 -25.11 -12.51 2.64
N LYS A 236 -25.52 -13.11 1.51
CA LYS A 236 -25.36 -14.54 1.24
C LYS A 236 -24.01 -14.87 0.62
N VAL A 237 -23.65 -16.16 0.63
CA VAL A 237 -22.52 -16.67 -0.15
C VAL A 237 -22.65 -16.21 -1.62
N GLY A 238 -21.54 -15.77 -2.21
CA GLY A 238 -21.51 -15.22 -3.56
C GLY A 238 -21.88 -13.72 -3.65
N THR A 239 -22.28 -13.06 -2.56
CA THR A 239 -22.48 -11.60 -2.56
C THR A 239 -21.15 -10.86 -2.71
N GLY A 240 -21.12 -9.85 -3.58
CA GLY A 240 -19.98 -8.97 -3.78
C GLY A 240 -20.17 -8.13 -5.05
N LEU A 241 -19.91 -6.84 -4.97
CA LEU A 241 -20.04 -5.89 -6.07
C LEU A 241 -18.68 -5.73 -6.75
N ALA A 242 -18.68 -5.82 -8.08
CA ALA A 242 -17.48 -5.50 -8.84
C ALA A 242 -17.31 -3.98 -8.93
N THR A 243 -16.07 -3.52 -8.78
CA THR A 243 -15.71 -2.10 -9.04
C THR A 243 -14.72 -2.01 -10.20
N PRO A 244 -14.79 -0.93 -11.01
CA PRO A 244 -13.85 -0.74 -12.11
C PRO A 244 -12.44 -0.40 -11.61
N ASP A 245 -11.46 -0.67 -12.46
CA ASP A 245 -10.11 -0.10 -12.36
C ASP A 245 -10.14 1.32 -12.94
N LEU A 246 -9.74 2.31 -12.15
CA LEU A 246 -9.67 3.72 -12.56
C LEU A 246 -8.29 4.10 -13.13
N HIS A 247 -7.40 3.12 -13.33
CA HIS A 247 -6.04 3.30 -13.82
C HIS A 247 -5.20 4.26 -12.97
N ARG A 248 -5.48 4.32 -11.67
CA ARG A 248 -4.62 5.04 -10.71
C ARG A 248 -3.35 4.24 -10.46
N LEU A 249 -2.29 4.95 -10.09
CA LEU A 249 -1.05 4.32 -9.65
C LEU A 249 -1.32 3.36 -8.49
N ARG A 250 -0.80 2.14 -8.61
CA ARG A 250 -0.86 1.08 -7.60
C ARG A 250 0.41 1.09 -6.76
N TYR A 251 0.40 0.37 -5.64
CA TYR A 251 1.57 0.22 -4.77
C TYR A 251 1.78 -1.27 -4.47
N ALA A 252 2.98 -1.76 -4.76
CA ALA A 252 3.37 -3.15 -4.52
C ALA A 252 4.88 -3.28 -4.31
N ALA A 253 5.32 -4.48 -3.93
CA ALA A 253 6.75 -4.80 -3.89
C ALA A 253 7.37 -4.81 -5.30
N PRO A 254 8.67 -4.48 -5.45
CA PRO A 254 9.39 -4.50 -6.74
C PRO A 254 9.23 -5.79 -7.54
N GLU A 255 9.21 -6.93 -6.85
CA GLU A 255 9.14 -8.25 -7.47
C GLU A 255 7.84 -8.49 -8.23
N ARG A 256 6.78 -7.74 -7.91
CA ARG A 256 5.53 -7.75 -8.68
C ARG A 256 5.76 -7.35 -10.13
N GLU A 257 6.68 -6.43 -10.37
CA GLU A 257 7.02 -5.90 -11.69
C GLU A 257 8.30 -6.52 -12.27
N GLY A 258 8.76 -7.64 -11.69
CA GLY A 258 9.99 -8.32 -12.10
C GLY A 258 11.26 -7.51 -11.81
N LEU A 259 11.22 -6.65 -10.80
CA LEU A 259 12.36 -5.88 -10.31
C LEU A 259 12.89 -6.50 -9.02
N ASP A 260 14.20 -6.47 -8.82
CA ASP A 260 14.84 -6.99 -7.61
C ASP A 260 14.94 -5.89 -6.55
N SER A 261 14.27 -6.07 -5.41
CA SER A 261 14.34 -5.11 -4.31
C SER A 261 15.75 -4.88 -3.78
N LYS A 262 16.66 -5.87 -3.86
CA LYS A 262 18.06 -5.75 -3.44
C LYS A 262 18.86 -4.86 -4.39
N ILE A 263 18.50 -4.81 -5.67
CA ILE A 263 19.11 -3.87 -6.61
C ILE A 263 18.59 -2.46 -6.31
N LEU A 264 17.28 -2.31 -6.06
CA LEU A 264 16.69 -1.00 -5.78
C LEU A 264 17.23 -0.37 -4.49
N THR A 265 17.67 -1.15 -3.49
CA THR A 265 18.35 -0.59 -2.30
C THR A 265 19.66 0.15 -2.63
N GLN A 266 20.25 -0.04 -3.81
CA GLN A 266 21.41 0.76 -4.23
C GLN A 266 21.04 2.23 -4.49
N ILE A 267 19.76 2.53 -4.75
CA ILE A 267 19.27 3.90 -4.91
C ILE A 267 19.47 4.69 -3.62
N ASP A 268 19.24 4.05 -2.46
CA ASP A 268 19.45 4.68 -1.16
C ASP A 268 20.89 5.19 -1.03
N HIS A 269 21.86 4.39 -1.46
CA HIS A 269 23.28 4.76 -1.43
C HIS A 269 23.58 5.97 -2.31
N ILE A 270 23.07 5.99 -3.55
CA ILE A 270 23.29 7.10 -4.49
C ILE A 270 22.63 8.39 -3.95
N ALA A 271 21.40 8.29 -3.44
CA ALA A 271 20.69 9.43 -2.87
C ALA A 271 21.45 10.00 -1.66
N LEU A 272 21.91 9.15 -0.74
CA LEU A 272 22.67 9.57 0.43
C LEU A 272 24.05 10.13 0.06
N GLU A 273 24.74 9.55 -0.91
CA GLU A 273 26.02 10.06 -1.41
C GLU A 273 25.86 11.46 -2.00
N SER A 274 24.80 11.72 -2.77
CA SER A 274 24.51 13.05 -3.33
C SER A 274 24.31 14.12 -2.25
N ILE A 275 23.79 13.73 -1.09
CA ILE A 275 23.60 14.62 0.06
C ILE A 275 24.92 14.85 0.78
N VAL A 276 25.68 13.78 1.06
CA VAL A 276 26.98 13.87 1.77
C VAL A 276 28.01 14.68 0.97
N THR A 277 27.97 14.58 -0.36
CA THR A 277 28.86 15.33 -1.26
C THR A 277 28.36 16.75 -1.58
N ALA A 278 27.26 17.19 -0.96
CA ALA A 278 26.63 18.48 -1.18
C ALA A 278 26.26 18.77 -2.65
N ALA A 279 25.89 17.72 -3.41
CA ALA A 279 25.29 17.87 -4.73
C ALA A 279 23.82 18.31 -4.64
N THR A 280 23.11 17.92 -3.57
CA THR A 280 21.76 18.36 -3.23
C THR A 280 21.54 18.31 -1.71
N PRO A 281 20.71 19.18 -1.09
CA PRO A 281 20.39 19.05 0.34
C PRO A 281 19.45 17.87 0.65
N GLY A 282 18.70 17.40 -0.34
CA GLY A 282 17.72 16.32 -0.23
C GLY A 282 17.06 15.99 -1.57
N CYS A 283 16.32 14.89 -1.63
CA CYS A 283 15.58 14.49 -2.82
C CYS A 283 14.45 13.50 -2.49
N GLN A 284 13.54 13.30 -3.44
CA GLN A 284 12.60 12.19 -3.46
C GLN A 284 12.84 11.37 -4.72
N VAL A 285 12.81 10.04 -4.60
CA VAL A 285 12.92 9.12 -5.73
C VAL A 285 11.67 8.26 -5.78
N LEU A 286 11.00 8.27 -6.93
CA LEU A 286 9.82 7.46 -7.22
C LEU A 286 10.04 6.61 -8.48
N ILE A 287 9.78 5.31 -8.38
CA ILE A 287 9.83 4.37 -9.50
C ILE A 287 8.45 3.76 -9.69
N ALA A 288 7.87 4.00 -10.87
CA ALA A 288 6.66 3.36 -11.31
C ALA A 288 6.91 2.56 -12.60
N LYS A 289 6.46 1.31 -12.63
CA LYS A 289 6.50 0.44 -13.81
C LYS A 289 5.12 -0.18 -14.02
N ASN A 290 4.60 -0.11 -15.25
CA ASN A 290 3.26 -0.59 -15.61
C ASN A 290 2.11 -0.03 -14.73
N GLY A 291 2.25 1.21 -14.26
CA GLY A 291 1.28 1.82 -13.35
C GLY A 291 1.41 1.37 -11.88
N THR A 292 2.40 0.57 -11.54
CA THR A 292 2.71 0.15 -10.17
C THR A 292 3.93 0.90 -9.64
N VAL A 293 3.74 1.66 -8.57
CA VAL A 293 4.82 2.25 -7.77
C VAL A 293 5.46 1.15 -6.93
N VAL A 294 6.76 0.99 -7.10
CA VAL A 294 7.57 -0.04 -6.42
C VAL A 294 8.67 0.55 -5.53
N PHE A 295 8.91 1.85 -5.67
CA PHE A 295 9.87 2.62 -4.88
C PHE A 295 9.35 4.05 -4.73
N ASP A 296 9.32 4.56 -3.50
CA ASP A 296 8.81 5.91 -3.18
C ASP A 296 9.41 6.37 -1.84
N GLN A 297 10.60 6.94 -1.92
CA GLN A 297 11.43 7.30 -0.76
C GLN A 297 11.92 8.75 -0.85
N SER A 298 12.08 9.37 0.31
CA SER A 298 12.60 10.72 0.48
C SER A 298 13.84 10.73 1.35
N TYR A 299 14.77 11.62 1.06
CA TYR A 299 16.09 11.72 1.69
C TYR A 299 16.43 13.18 1.97
N GLY A 300 17.14 13.41 3.08
CA GLY A 300 17.71 14.71 3.41
C GLY A 300 16.67 15.79 3.73
N TYR A 301 17.02 17.02 3.38
CA TYR A 301 16.29 18.23 3.77
C TYR A 301 16.07 19.16 2.58
N GLY A 302 15.12 20.09 2.70
CA GLY A 302 14.86 21.07 1.64
C GLY A 302 16.05 22.02 1.39
N THR A 303 16.88 22.25 2.40
CA THR A 303 18.01 23.18 2.40
C THR A 303 19.19 22.60 3.18
N TYR A 304 20.40 23.09 2.91
CA TYR A 304 21.63 22.60 3.56
C TYR A 304 21.70 22.89 5.07
N ASP A 305 20.93 23.86 5.56
CA ASP A 305 20.79 24.16 6.99
C ASP A 305 19.94 23.13 7.75
N GLN A 306 19.37 22.14 7.05
CA GLN A 306 18.56 21.06 7.59
C GLN A 306 17.29 21.52 8.33
N SER A 307 16.72 22.65 7.91
CA SER A 307 15.55 23.24 8.58
C SER A 307 14.26 22.43 8.43
N GLN A 308 14.06 21.75 7.28
CA GLN A 308 12.84 20.99 6.97
C GLN A 308 13.19 19.68 6.26
N PRO A 309 12.81 18.50 6.80
CA PRO A 309 13.07 17.23 6.15
C PRO A 309 12.26 17.10 4.86
N VAL A 310 12.84 16.44 3.85
CA VAL A 310 12.07 16.03 2.66
C VAL A 310 11.16 14.87 3.05
N THR A 311 9.91 14.96 2.64
CA THR A 311 8.88 13.94 2.82
C THR A 311 8.29 13.58 1.46
N ASN A 312 7.61 12.44 1.38
CA ASN A 312 6.89 12.04 0.18
C ASN A 312 5.70 12.98 -0.19
N SER A 313 5.45 14.00 0.64
CA SER A 313 4.47 15.08 0.44
C SER A 313 5.13 16.46 0.25
N THR A 314 6.46 16.53 0.23
CA THR A 314 7.18 17.78 0.01
C THR A 314 6.89 18.27 -1.41
N LEU A 315 6.43 19.52 -1.52
CA LEU A 315 6.16 20.14 -2.80
C LEU A 315 7.47 20.67 -3.40
N TYR A 316 7.70 20.34 -4.66
CA TYR A 316 8.83 20.83 -5.45
C TYR A 316 8.32 21.72 -6.57
N ASP A 317 8.98 22.86 -6.76
CA ASP A 317 8.74 23.70 -7.93
C ASP A 317 9.28 23.03 -9.19
N LEU A 318 8.45 22.95 -10.23
CA LEU A 318 8.92 22.51 -11.54
C LEU A 318 9.73 23.63 -12.19
N ALA A 319 11.05 23.45 -12.23
CA ALA A 319 11.96 24.39 -12.87
C ALA A 319 12.10 24.12 -14.39
N SER A 320 12.55 25.13 -15.13
CA SER A 320 12.82 25.08 -16.58
C SER A 320 11.63 24.80 -17.52
N VAL A 321 10.38 24.88 -17.03
CA VAL A 321 9.17 24.72 -17.87
C VAL A 321 9.13 25.76 -19.00
N THR A 322 9.54 27.01 -18.75
CA THR A 322 9.53 28.10 -19.75
C THR A 322 10.36 27.79 -20.99
N LYS A 323 11.46 27.03 -20.86
CA LYS A 323 12.31 26.67 -22.01
C LYS A 323 11.53 25.87 -23.04
N VAL A 324 10.78 24.87 -22.59
CA VAL A 324 10.03 23.95 -23.47
C VAL A 324 8.68 24.56 -23.87
N ALA A 325 7.97 25.17 -22.93
CA ALA A 325 6.61 25.66 -23.14
C ALA A 325 6.56 27.03 -23.85
N GLY A 326 7.57 27.88 -23.67
CA GLY A 326 7.61 29.22 -24.25
C GLY A 326 8.72 29.38 -25.28
N THR A 327 9.98 29.36 -24.83
CA THR A 327 11.14 29.70 -25.66
C THR A 327 11.27 28.81 -26.89
N LEU A 328 11.20 27.49 -26.70
CA LEU A 328 11.33 26.53 -27.80
C LEU A 328 10.17 26.65 -28.78
N GLN A 329 8.93 26.81 -28.30
CA GLN A 329 7.76 27.00 -29.17
C GLN A 329 7.91 28.26 -30.05
N ALA A 330 8.30 29.39 -29.45
CA ALA A 330 8.52 30.63 -30.18
C ALA A 330 9.61 30.50 -31.24
N ILE A 331 10.72 29.82 -30.91
CA ILE A 331 11.82 29.63 -31.87
C ILE A 331 11.42 28.68 -33.01
N MET A 332 10.74 27.58 -32.71
CA MET A 332 10.26 26.66 -33.76
C MET A 332 9.24 27.35 -34.68
N TYR A 333 8.36 28.18 -34.13
CA TYR A 333 7.42 28.98 -34.93
C TYR A 333 8.15 29.95 -35.87
N LEU A 334 9.14 30.69 -35.37
CA LEU A 334 9.94 31.60 -36.20
C LEU A 334 10.74 30.85 -37.28
N LYS A 335 11.24 29.65 -36.96
CA LYS A 335 11.89 28.78 -37.92
C LYS A 335 10.97 28.37 -39.05
N ASP A 336 9.75 27.93 -38.74
CA ASP A 336 8.80 27.49 -39.76
C ASP A 336 8.31 28.64 -40.64
N GLN A 337 8.31 29.86 -40.12
CA GLN A 337 8.07 31.08 -40.88
C GLN A 337 9.28 31.55 -41.72
N GLY A 338 10.40 30.82 -41.68
CA GLY A 338 11.65 31.20 -42.35
C GLY A 338 12.34 32.44 -41.75
N LYS A 339 11.90 32.90 -40.57
CA LYS A 339 12.41 34.11 -39.91
C LYS A 339 13.61 33.86 -39.01
N LEU A 340 13.86 32.60 -38.66
CA LEU A 340 14.98 32.19 -37.81
C LEU A 340 15.54 30.86 -38.32
N ASN A 341 16.84 30.80 -38.57
CA ASN A 341 17.55 29.59 -38.97
C ASN A 341 18.36 29.07 -37.77
N LEU A 342 18.16 27.82 -37.39
CA LEU A 342 18.85 27.23 -36.24
C LEU A 342 20.35 27.06 -36.46
N GLU A 343 20.76 26.88 -37.71
CA GLU A 343 22.18 26.71 -38.07
C GLU A 343 22.92 28.05 -38.21
N GLU A 344 22.19 29.16 -38.17
CA GLU A 344 22.75 30.51 -38.26
C GLU A 344 23.37 30.95 -36.91
N LYS A 345 24.31 31.89 -37.00
CA LYS A 345 24.94 32.48 -35.82
C LYS A 345 23.94 33.30 -35.01
N VAL A 346 24.01 33.22 -33.68
CA VAL A 346 23.18 34.07 -32.80
C VAL A 346 23.39 35.56 -33.06
N SER A 347 24.59 35.96 -33.49
CA SER A 347 24.91 37.36 -33.83
C SER A 347 24.19 37.90 -35.07
N ALA A 348 23.61 37.03 -35.89
CA ALA A 348 22.73 37.44 -36.99
C ALA A 348 21.39 37.99 -36.48
N TYR A 349 20.95 37.54 -35.30
CA TYR A 349 19.67 37.93 -34.69
C TYR A 349 19.83 38.86 -33.47
N LEU A 350 20.99 38.85 -32.83
CA LEU A 350 21.32 39.66 -31.65
C LEU A 350 22.55 40.53 -31.95
N PRO A 351 22.37 41.76 -32.49
CA PRO A 351 23.46 42.63 -32.92
C PRO A 351 24.49 42.93 -31.81
N GLU A 352 24.06 42.98 -30.55
CA GLU A 352 24.92 43.17 -29.38
C GLU A 352 25.98 42.07 -29.24
N MET A 353 25.75 40.88 -29.79
CA MET A 353 26.69 39.76 -29.72
C MET A 353 27.83 39.87 -30.74
N GLN A 354 27.70 40.69 -31.79
CA GLN A 354 28.67 40.79 -32.90
C GLN A 354 30.08 41.18 -32.45
N ARG A 355 30.17 42.02 -31.41
CA ARG A 355 31.45 42.52 -30.87
C ARG A 355 31.96 41.72 -29.66
N THR A 356 31.43 40.52 -29.45
CA THR A 356 31.78 39.68 -28.30
C THR A 356 32.44 38.39 -28.75
N ASN A 357 33.06 37.68 -27.80
CA ASN A 357 33.57 36.32 -28.01
C ASN A 357 32.45 35.26 -28.21
N LYS A 358 31.18 35.67 -28.25
CA LYS A 358 30.00 34.81 -28.41
C LYS A 358 29.41 34.90 -29.83
N ARG A 359 29.97 35.74 -30.71
CA ARG A 359 29.40 36.04 -32.03
C ARG A 359 29.22 34.80 -32.92
N ASP A 360 30.07 33.79 -32.74
CA ASP A 360 30.18 32.63 -33.62
C ASP A 360 29.41 31.39 -33.11
N MET A 361 28.68 31.49 -31.99
CA MET A 361 27.79 30.42 -31.54
C MET A 361 26.60 30.29 -32.49
N THR A 362 26.13 29.07 -32.76
CA THR A 362 24.88 28.87 -33.52
C THR A 362 23.68 28.94 -32.59
N VAL A 363 22.50 29.28 -33.13
CA VAL A 363 21.25 29.22 -32.35
C VAL A 363 21.01 27.80 -31.83
N ARG A 364 21.30 26.78 -32.64
CA ARG A 364 21.19 25.37 -32.28
C ARG A 364 22.06 25.00 -31.07
N ASP A 365 23.33 25.40 -31.07
CA ASP A 365 24.24 25.07 -29.97
C ASP A 365 23.81 25.70 -28.65
N VAL A 366 23.22 26.90 -28.70
CA VAL A 366 22.67 27.58 -27.53
C VAL A 366 21.47 26.82 -26.98
N LEU A 367 20.55 26.37 -27.85
CA LEU A 367 19.36 25.61 -27.44
C LEU A 367 19.68 24.22 -26.91
N LEU A 368 20.71 23.57 -27.44
CA LEU A 368 21.17 22.26 -26.99
C LEU A 368 22.10 22.33 -25.77
N HIS A 369 22.29 23.53 -25.19
CA HIS A 369 23.20 23.74 -24.05
C HIS A 369 24.64 23.28 -24.30
N GLN A 370 25.10 23.33 -25.56
CA GLN A 370 26.45 22.89 -25.98
C GLN A 370 27.33 24.03 -26.52
N ALA A 371 26.85 25.27 -26.47
CA ALA A 371 27.59 26.46 -26.92
C ALA A 371 28.78 26.85 -26.01
N GLY A 372 29.06 26.09 -24.93
CA GLY A 372 30.17 26.37 -24.01
C GLY A 372 29.95 27.59 -23.09
N LEU A 373 28.70 28.02 -22.92
CA LEU A 373 28.35 29.11 -22.01
C LEU A 373 28.51 28.67 -20.54
N LYS A 374 29.02 29.56 -19.69
CA LYS A 374 29.12 29.30 -18.25
C LYS A 374 27.71 29.16 -17.64
N PRO A 375 27.48 28.16 -16.75
CA PRO A 375 26.14 27.83 -16.25
C PRO A 375 25.56 28.80 -15.22
N GLY A 376 26.17 29.98 -15.00
CA GLY A 376 25.67 30.99 -14.08
C GLY A 376 26.17 32.40 -14.42
N ILE A 377 25.37 33.40 -14.07
CA ILE A 377 25.78 34.81 -13.99
C ILE A 377 26.20 35.01 -12.52
N PRO A 378 27.32 35.69 -12.21
CA PRO A 378 27.65 36.07 -10.83
C PRO A 378 26.53 36.85 -10.15
#